data_AF-A0A2X4UC58-F1
#
_entry.id   AF-A0A2X4UC58-F1
#
_cell.length_a   1.000
_cell.length_b   1.000
_cell.length_c   1.000
_cell.angle_alpha   90.00
_cell.angle_beta   90.00
_cell.angle_gamma   90.00
#
_symmetry.space_group_name_H-M   'P 1'
#
loop_
_entity.id
_entity.type
_entity.pdbx_description
1 polymer ?
#
loop_
_entity_poly.entity_id
_entity_poly.type
_entity_poly.pdbx_seq_one_letter_code
_entity_poly.pdbx_strand_id
1 'polypeptide(L)' 'MEKLLIVNADDFGLSKGQNYGIIEAFHYGVVSSTTAMVNGEDVHHAAQLNRIFPGLQVGLHFVLTHGRP' A
#
# COMPACT_ATOMS: atom_id res chain seq x y z
N MET A 1 18.91 11.94 -20.16
CA MET A 1 18.09 10.89 -19.53
C MET A 1 17.25 11.53 -18.46
N GLU A 2 15.94 11.29 -18.48
CA GLU A 2 15.08 11.69 -17.36
C GLU A 2 15.38 10.82 -16.13
N LYS A 3 15.26 11.41 -14.94
CA LYS A 3 15.43 10.69 -13.67
C LYS A 3 14.07 10.14 -13.26
N LEU A 4 14.01 8.85 -12.94
CA LEU A 4 12.82 8.20 -12.40
C LEU A 4 12.88 8.21 -10.85
N LEU A 5 11.81 8.65 -10.21
CA LEU A 5 11.61 8.54 -8.76
C LEU A 5 10.34 7.74 -8.50
N ILE A 6 10.46 6.70 -7.66
CA ILE A 6 9.32 5.94 -7.14
C ILE A 6 9.21 6.29 -5.67
N VAL A 7 8.06 6.84 -5.27
CA VAL A 7 7.73 7.09 -3.87
C VAL A 7 6.82 5.97 -3.40
N ASN A 8 7.39 5.02 -2.66
CA ASN A 8 6.66 3.89 -2.12
C ASN A 8 6.16 4.18 -0.70
N ALA A 9 4.87 3.97 -0.45
CA ALA A 9 4.34 3.95 0.91
C ALA A 9 4.31 2.50 1.42
N ASP A 10 4.86 2.24 2.60
CA ASP A 10 4.86 0.91 3.21
C ASP A 10 3.57 0.64 4.00
N ASP A 11 3.38 -0.62 4.41
CA ASP A 11 2.36 -1.06 5.36
C ASP A 11 0.90 -1.08 4.85
N PHE A 12 0.68 -1.20 3.54
CA PHE A 12 -0.67 -1.40 3.02
C PHE A 12 -1.25 -2.74 3.50
N GLY A 13 -2.41 -2.71 4.12
CA GLY A 13 -3.01 -3.87 4.79
C GLY A 13 -2.76 -3.95 6.29
N LEU A 14 -1.95 -3.06 6.88
CA LEU A 14 -1.71 -3.02 8.33
C LEU A 14 -2.98 -2.66 9.12
N SER A 15 -3.65 -1.58 8.73
CA SER A 15 -4.92 -1.15 9.31
C SER A 15 -5.75 -0.35 8.31
N LYS A 16 -7.07 -0.21 8.53
CA LYS A 16 -7.91 0.66 7.70
C LYS A 16 -7.40 2.10 7.63
N GLY A 17 -6.94 2.66 8.76
CA GLY A 17 -6.39 4.01 8.82
C GLY A 17 -5.15 4.16 7.94
N GLN A 18 -4.23 3.19 8.01
CA GLN A 18 -3.04 3.15 7.16
C GLN A 18 -3.42 3.05 5.68
N ASN A 19 -4.38 2.19 5.34
CA ASN A 19 -4.84 2.02 3.96
C ASN A 19 -5.43 3.31 3.40
N TYR A 20 -6.29 4.00 4.15
CA TYR A 20 -6.86 5.27 3.69
C TYR A 20 -5.79 6.35 3.55
N GLY A 21 -4.85 6.44 4.49
CA GLY A 21 -3.73 7.38 4.38
C GLY A 21 -2.87 7.15 3.13
N ILE A 22 -2.60 5.89 2.79
CA ILE A 22 -1.87 5.53 1.56
C ILE A 22 -2.67 5.92 0.32
N ILE A 23 -3.98 5.67 0.29
CA ILE A 23 -4.85 6.07 -0.82
C ILE A 23 -4.89 7.59 -0.97
N GLU A 24 -5.04 8.34 0.13
CA GLU A 24 -5.03 9.80 0.11
C GLU A 24 -3.68 10.34 -0.37
N ALA A 25 -2.56 9.78 0.10
CA ALA A 25 -1.23 10.17 -0.32
C ALA A 25 -0.92 9.82 -1.79
N PHE A 26 -1.53 8.77 -2.33
CA PHE A 26 -1.47 8.43 -3.76
C PHE A 26 -2.32 9.40 -4.60
N HIS A 27 -3.53 9.73 -4.13
CA HIS A 27 -4.47 10.53 -4.91
C HIS A 27 -4.20 12.04 -4.85
N TYR A 28 -3.73 12.55 -3.71
CA TYR A 28 -3.52 13.96 -3.44
C TYR A 28 -2.06 14.33 -3.13
N GLY A 29 -1.16 13.35 -3.10
CA GLY A 29 0.25 13.53 -2.75
C GLY A 29 1.20 13.04 -3.85
N VAL A 30 2.38 12.59 -3.42
CA VAL A 30 3.47 12.17 -4.31
C VAL A 30 3.68 10.66 -4.34
N VAL A 31 2.90 9.89 -3.58
CA VAL A 31 3.04 8.42 -3.54
C VAL A 31 2.71 7.86 -4.91
N SER A 32 3.58 6.99 -5.43
CA SER A 32 3.43 6.37 -6.74
C SER A 32 3.26 4.85 -6.67
N SER A 33 3.58 4.24 -5.52
CA SER A 33 3.41 2.80 -5.29
C SER A 33 3.24 2.50 -3.80
N THR A 34 2.84 1.27 -3.49
CA THR A 34 2.82 0.76 -2.12
C THR A 34 3.23 -0.71 -2.06
N THR A 35 3.49 -1.23 -0.85
CA THR A 35 3.74 -2.66 -0.61
C THR A 35 2.74 -3.20 0.40
N ALA A 36 2.14 -4.36 0.11
CA ALA A 36 1.10 -4.95 0.92
C ALA A 36 1.61 -5.98 1.93
N MET A 37 1.25 -5.80 3.20
CA MET A 37 1.40 -6.78 4.27
C MET A 37 0.31 -7.85 4.10
N VAL A 38 0.63 -8.94 3.41
CA VAL A 38 -0.37 -9.95 3.02
C VAL A 38 -1.00 -10.70 4.20
N ASN A 39 -0.32 -10.72 5.34
CA ASN A 39 -0.79 -11.28 6.59
C ASN A 39 -1.29 -10.20 7.59
N GLY A 40 -1.42 -8.95 7.13
CA GLY A 40 -1.96 -7.84 7.91
C GLY A 40 -3.47 -7.98 8.12
N GLU A 41 -3.96 -7.47 9.25
CA GLU A 41 -5.36 -7.60 9.68
C GLU A 41 -6.35 -7.01 8.66
N ASP A 42 -5.94 -5.97 7.95
CA ASP A 42 -6.77 -5.22 6.99
C ASP A 42 -6.29 -5.39 5.53
N VAL A 43 -5.57 -6.48 5.20
CA VAL A 43 -5.13 -6.76 3.82
C VAL A 43 -6.29 -6.84 2.83
N HIS A 44 -7.43 -7.41 3.24
CA HIS A 44 -8.60 -7.50 2.37
C HIS A 44 -9.22 -6.14 2.08
N HIS A 45 -9.21 -5.23 3.06
CA HIS A 45 -9.61 -3.85 2.86
C HIS A 45 -8.65 -3.13 1.89
N ALA A 46 -7.34 -3.35 2.01
CA ALA A 46 -6.35 -2.87 1.06
C ALA A 46 -6.62 -3.38 -0.37
N ALA A 47 -6.90 -4.67 -0.53
CA ALA A 47 -7.24 -5.25 -1.83
C ALA A 47 -8.51 -4.67 -2.45
N GLN A 48 -9.54 -4.37 -1.63
CA GLN A 48 -10.75 -3.68 -2.08
C GLN A 48 -10.44 -2.27 -2.57
N LEU A 49 -9.64 -1.51 -1.81
CA LEU A 49 -9.23 -0.16 -2.21
C LEU A 49 -8.40 -0.18 -3.50
N ASN A 50 -7.48 -1.13 -3.67
CA ASN A 50 -6.71 -1.25 -4.91
C ASN A 50 -7.61 -1.51 -6.14
N ARG A 51 -8.70 -2.27 -5.99
CA ARG A 51 -9.69 -2.44 -7.08
C ARG A 51 -10.40 -1.13 -7.44
N ILE A 52 -10.60 -0.23 -6.48
CA ILE A 52 -11.20 1.10 -6.69
C ILE A 52 -10.17 2.06 -7.30
N PHE A 53 -8.89 1.92 -6.93
CA PHE A 53 -7.77 2.75 -7.38
C PHE A 53 -6.72 1.93 -8.16
N PRO A 54 -7.05 1.42 -9.37
CA PRO A 54 -6.19 0.49 -10.11
C PRO A 54 -4.87 1.11 -10.60
N GLY A 55 -4.72 2.44 -10.51
CA GLY A 55 -3.47 3.14 -10.84
C GLY A 55 -2.38 3.03 -9.76
N LEU A 56 -2.75 2.66 -8.53
CA LEU A 56 -1.79 2.44 -7.45
C LEU A 56 -1.10 1.07 -7.64
N GLN A 57 0.20 1.09 -7.92
CA GLN A 57 1.01 -0.13 -8.04
C GLN A 57 1.24 -0.74 -6.65
N VAL A 58 1.04 -2.06 -6.52
CA VAL A 58 1.17 -2.77 -5.24
C VAL A 58 2.20 -3.89 -5.34
N GLY A 59 3.25 -3.80 -4.52
CA GLY A 59 4.24 -4.87 -4.31
C GLY A 59 3.99 -5.69 -3.04
N LEU A 60 4.89 -6.62 -2.72
CA LEU A 60 4.85 -7.41 -1.49
C LEU A 60 5.64 -6.72 -0.37
N HIS A 61 5.01 -6.50 0.79
CA HIS A 61 5.69 -6.18 2.02
C HIS A 61 5.86 -7.48 2.81
N PHE A 62 7.06 -8.07 2.79
CA PHE A 62 7.32 -9.35 3.44
C PHE A 62 7.43 -9.18 4.97
N VAL A 63 6.53 -9.82 5.72
CA VAL A 63 6.39 -9.58 7.17
C VAL A 63 6.86 -10.79 7.97
N LEU A 64 7.81 -10.59 8.89
CA LEU A 64 8.29 -11.62 9.83
C LEU A 64 8.06 -11.26 11.31
N THR A 65 7.69 -10.02 11.61
CA THR A 65 7.65 -9.45 12.97
C THR A 65 6.26 -8.97 13.39
N HIS A 66 5.26 -9.10 12.52
CA HIS A 66 3.88 -8.68 12.76
C HIS A 66 2.89 -9.64 12.06
N GLY A 67 1.67 -9.77 12.60
CA GLY A 67 0.66 -10.71 12.10
C GLY A 67 0.96 -12.17 12.41
N ARG A 68 0.23 -13.09 11.77
CA ARG A 68 0.44 -14.54 11.86
C ARG A 68 0.92 -15.08 10.50
N PRO A 69 1.71 -16.17 10.45
CA PRO A 69 1.96 -16.91 9.21
C PRO A 69 0.68 -17.53 8.64
#